data_AF-A0A7W6ASJ7-F1
#
_entry.id   AF-A0A7W6ASJ7-F1
#
_cell.length_a   1.000
_cell.length_b   1.000
_cell.length_c   1.000
_cell.angle_alpha   90.00
_cell.angle_beta   90.00
_cell.angle_gamma   90.00
#
_symmetry.space_group_name_H-M   'P 1'
#
loop_
_entity.id
_entity.type
_entity.pdbx_description
1 polymer ?
#
loop_
_entity_poly.entity_id
_entity_poly.type
_entity_poly.pdbx_seq_one_letter_code
_entity_poly.pdbx_strand_id
1 'polypeptide(L)'
;MSAIRNVIVLTLAAGLVAGCTSTEDRGPAPSQQAAATPRPVLSPPAAPTFSGPILDGTGTCNGPVPIAASAIAPGIGECELVRLKGKPPTDVLVGEGRAGREVQVLYNEPGAKELYFFVNNKLDRIVKS
;
A
#
# COMPACT_ATOMS: atom_id res chain seq x y z
N MET A 1 35.52 -52.28 -12.09
CA MET A 1 34.38 -53.20 -11.90
C MET A 1 33.16 -52.31 -11.80
N SER A 2 32.53 -52.02 -12.94
CA SER A 2 31.30 -52.70 -13.41
C SER A 2 30.16 -52.54 -12.40
N ALA A 3 28.97 -52.05 -12.74
CA ALA A 3 28.39 -51.93 -14.07
C ALA A 3 26.92 -51.46 -13.93
N ILE A 4 26.47 -50.66 -14.91
CA ILE A 4 25.26 -50.93 -15.72
C ILE A 4 23.90 -50.66 -15.03
N ARG A 5 23.20 -49.58 -15.42
CA ARG A 5 22.26 -49.52 -16.58
C ARG A 5 20.85 -49.90 -16.11
N ASN A 6 19.91 -48.96 -16.19
CA ASN A 6 18.57 -49.26 -16.70
C ASN A 6 17.92 -47.98 -17.24
N VAL A 7 18.14 -47.82 -18.54
CA VAL A 7 17.31 -47.11 -19.51
C VAL A 7 16.07 -47.98 -19.78
N ILE A 8 14.90 -47.37 -20.04
CA ILE A 8 13.78 -47.76 -20.94
C ILE A 8 12.64 -46.79 -20.56
N VAL A 9 12.22 -45.75 -21.30
CA VAL A 9 11.92 -45.51 -22.73
C VAL A 9 10.61 -46.17 -23.22
N LEU A 10 9.69 -45.29 -23.64
CA LEU A 10 8.55 -45.43 -24.56
C LEU A 10 7.27 -46.17 -24.11
N THR A 11 6.12 -45.50 -24.24
CA THR A 11 5.08 -45.71 -25.30
C THR A 11 3.83 -44.88 -24.96
N LEU A 12 3.45 -43.87 -25.77
CA LEU A 12 2.51 -43.88 -26.91
C LEU A 12 1.08 -44.38 -26.60
N ALA A 13 0.11 -43.46 -26.66
CA ALA A 13 -1.26 -43.78 -27.08
C ALA A 13 -1.91 -42.57 -27.77
N ALA A 14 -2.23 -42.76 -29.04
CA ALA A 14 -2.94 -41.83 -29.91
C ALA A 14 -4.44 -41.80 -29.60
N GLY A 15 -5.08 -40.65 -29.76
CA GLY A 15 -6.52 -40.47 -29.69
C GLY A 15 -7.02 -39.53 -30.78
N LEU A 16 -7.36 -40.10 -31.94
CA LEU A 16 -8.09 -39.47 -33.03
C LEU A 16 -9.56 -39.30 -32.61
N VAL A 17 -10.11 -38.07 -32.65
CA VAL A 17 -11.57 -37.88 -32.74
C VAL A 17 -11.89 -36.65 -33.61
N ALA A 18 -12.40 -36.99 -34.80
CA ALA A 18 -13.46 -36.35 -35.60
C ALA A 18 -13.59 -34.82 -35.63
N GLY A 19 -13.36 -34.26 -36.82
CA GLY A 19 -14.00 -33.02 -37.23
C GLY A 19 -15.49 -33.26 -37.53
N CYS A 20 -16.35 -32.44 -36.93
CA CYS A 20 -17.73 -32.24 -37.37
C CYS A 20 -17.85 -30.82 -37.89
N THR A 21 -18.09 -30.70 -39.20
CA THR A 21 -18.56 -29.48 -39.83
C THR A 21 -20.05 -29.39 -39.53
N SER A 22 -20.52 -28.26 -39.02
CA SER A 22 -21.94 -27.92 -39.05
C SER A 22 -22.02 -26.45 -39.42
N THR A 23 -22.24 -26.27 -40.72
CA THR A 23 -22.77 -25.03 -41.28
C THR A 23 -24.26 -25.02 -40.96
N GLU A 24 -24.66 -24.19 -40.01
CA GLU A 24 -26.08 -23.87 -39.79
C GLU A 24 -26.25 -22.35 -39.79
N ASP A 25 -26.84 -21.91 -40.91
CA ASP A 25 -27.81 -20.83 -41.06
C ASP A 25 -27.73 -19.64 -40.09
N ARG A 26 -27.01 -18.60 -40.50
CA ARG A 26 -27.10 -17.28 -39.88
C ARG A 26 -28.29 -16.53 -40.52
N GLY A 27 -29.50 -16.86 -40.08
CA GLY A 27 -30.64 -15.97 -40.25
C GLY A 27 -30.33 -14.59 -39.61
N PRO A 28 -30.83 -13.47 -40.16
CA PRO A 28 -30.57 -12.15 -39.61
C PRO A 28 -31.27 -12.04 -38.25
N ALA A 29 -30.48 -12.09 -37.16
CA ALA A 29 -30.99 -11.85 -35.82
C ALA A 29 -31.36 -10.36 -35.67
N PRO A 30 -32.47 -10.02 -34.98
CA PRO A 30 -32.91 -8.64 -34.79
C PRO A 30 -31.84 -7.85 -34.03
N SER A 31 -31.66 -6.59 -34.40
CA SER A 31 -30.84 -5.62 -33.69
C SER A 31 -31.30 -5.48 -32.24
N GLN A 32 -30.67 -6.24 -31.33
CA GLN A 32 -30.79 -6.01 -29.90
C GLN A 32 -29.99 -4.75 -29.58
N GLN A 33 -30.71 -3.64 -29.40
CA GLN A 33 -30.16 -2.44 -28.77
C GLN A 33 -29.54 -2.84 -27.44
N ALA A 34 -28.21 -2.80 -27.37
CA ALA A 34 -27.47 -2.97 -26.14
C ALA A 34 -27.96 -1.91 -25.15
N ALA A 35 -28.75 -2.33 -24.16
CA ALA A 35 -29.04 -1.51 -23.00
C ALA A 35 -27.70 -1.15 -22.37
N ALA A 36 -27.40 0.16 -22.32
CA ALA A 36 -26.20 0.67 -21.71
C ALA A 36 -26.18 0.22 -20.24
N THR A 37 -25.28 -0.70 -19.90
CA THR A 37 -24.98 -1.04 -18.51
C THR A 37 -24.45 0.22 -17.83
N PRO A 38 -25.07 0.68 -16.72
CA PRO A 38 -24.53 1.81 -15.96
C PRO A 38 -23.12 1.47 -15.51
N ARG A 39 -22.14 2.32 -15.87
CA ARG A 39 -20.79 2.20 -15.33
C ARG A 39 -20.86 2.35 -13.80
N PRO A 40 -20.23 1.47 -13.02
CA PRO A 40 -20.11 1.68 -11.59
C PRO A 40 -19.34 2.98 -11.37
N VAL A 41 -20.02 3.96 -10.76
CA VAL A 41 -19.38 5.20 -10.31
C VAL A 41 -18.55 4.83 -9.10
N LEU A 42 -17.22 4.84 -9.22
CA LEU A 42 -16.32 4.64 -8.10
C LEU A 42 -16.62 5.74 -7.07
N SER A 43 -17.03 5.33 -5.86
CA SER A 43 -17.21 6.27 -4.76
C SER A 43 -15.86 6.92 -4.43
N PRO A 44 -15.81 8.24 -4.14
CA PRO A 44 -14.59 8.91 -3.72
C PRO A 44 -13.97 8.20 -2.51
N PRO A 45 -12.63 8.13 -2.39
CA PRO A 45 -11.99 7.62 -1.20
C PRO A 45 -12.46 8.41 0.02
N ALA A 46 -12.66 7.70 1.14
CA ALA A 46 -13.09 8.33 2.39
C ALA A 46 -12.09 9.43 2.78
N ALA A 47 -12.62 10.57 3.22
CA ALA A 47 -11.78 11.66 3.70
C ALA A 47 -10.94 11.18 4.91
N PRO A 48 -9.69 11.64 5.05
CA PRO A 48 -8.88 11.33 6.22
C PRO A 48 -9.59 11.83 7.48
N THR A 49 -9.54 11.03 8.55
CA THR A 49 -10.13 11.36 9.86
C THR A 49 -9.28 12.34 10.67
N PHE A 50 -8.19 12.85 10.10
CA PHE A 50 -7.26 13.77 10.72
C PHE A 50 -7.05 15.02 9.86
N SER A 51 -6.50 16.06 10.49
CA SER A 51 -6.25 17.36 9.86
C SER A 51 -4.82 17.84 10.12
N GLY A 52 -4.39 18.82 9.34
CA GLY A 52 -3.06 19.44 9.44
C GLY A 52 -2.03 18.85 8.47
N PRO A 53 -0.86 19.47 8.36
CA PRO A 53 0.23 18.97 7.52
C PRO A 53 0.72 17.62 8.06
N ILE A 54 1.13 16.76 7.13
CA ILE A 54 1.70 15.44 7.42
C ILE A 54 3.14 15.36 6.96
N LEU A 55 3.88 14.48 7.62
CA LEU A 55 5.24 14.13 7.26
C LEU A 55 5.21 13.00 6.25
N ASP A 56 5.82 13.18 5.08
CA ASP A 56 5.97 12.11 4.10
C ASP A 56 7.14 11.17 4.44
N GLY A 57 7.28 10.08 3.66
CA GLY A 57 8.37 9.11 3.85
C GLY A 57 9.77 9.66 3.55
N THR A 58 9.89 10.89 3.03
CA THR A 58 11.17 11.56 2.82
C THR A 58 11.58 12.43 4.01
N GLY A 59 10.70 12.56 5.02
CA GLY A 59 10.91 13.48 6.15
C GLY A 59 10.53 14.93 5.83
N THR A 60 9.73 15.17 4.79
CA THR A 60 9.27 16.51 4.41
C THR A 60 7.81 16.74 4.80
N CYS A 61 7.51 17.96 5.27
CA CYS A 61 6.15 18.38 5.56
C CYS A 61 5.44 18.87 4.31
N ASN A 62 4.23 18.39 4.05
CA ASN A 62 3.46 18.72 2.86
C ASN A 62 2.69 20.05 2.92
N GLY A 63 2.88 20.85 3.98
CA GLY A 63 2.17 22.11 4.16
C GLY A 63 2.69 22.95 5.34
N PRO A 64 2.07 24.12 5.58
CA PRO A 64 2.46 25.02 6.66
C PRO A 64 2.38 24.35 8.03
N VAL A 65 3.48 24.41 8.79
CA VAL A 65 3.59 23.74 10.09
C VAL A 65 2.99 24.62 11.19
N PRO A 66 2.02 24.11 11.99
CA PRO A 66 1.52 24.82 13.16
C PRO A 66 2.61 25.10 14.20
N ILE A 67 2.44 26.18 14.95
CA ILE A 67 3.34 26.59 16.05
C ILE A 67 2.67 26.50 17.43
N ALA A 68 1.61 25.70 17.55
CA ALA A 68 0.82 25.59 18.77
C ALA A 68 1.55 24.80 19.85
N ALA A 69 2.28 23.74 19.48
CA ALA A 69 3.05 22.94 20.43
C ALA A 69 4.34 23.65 20.86
N SER A 70 4.54 23.77 22.17
CA SER A 70 5.76 24.30 22.79
C SER A 70 6.73 23.20 23.26
N ALA A 71 6.29 21.96 23.35
CA ALA A 71 7.08 20.80 23.78
C ALA A 71 6.64 19.53 23.05
N ILE A 72 7.53 18.53 23.02
CA ILE A 72 7.25 17.22 22.40
C ILE A 72 6.54 16.33 23.43
N ALA A 73 5.25 16.10 23.22
CA ALA A 73 4.39 15.27 24.07
C ALA A 73 3.26 14.64 23.24
N PRO A 74 2.62 13.55 23.70
CA PRO A 74 1.48 12.98 23.01
C PRO A 74 0.42 14.03 22.62
N GLY A 75 -0.12 13.93 21.41
CA GLY A 75 -1.10 14.86 20.85
C GLY A 75 -0.56 15.93 19.90
N ILE A 76 0.75 16.16 19.82
CA ILE A 76 1.32 17.07 18.81
C ILE A 76 1.22 16.50 17.39
N GLY A 77 1.23 17.37 16.38
CA GLY A 77 1.28 16.94 14.97
C GLY A 77 2.66 16.44 14.54
N GLU A 78 2.70 15.64 13.47
CA GLU A 78 3.94 15.09 12.90
C GLU A 78 4.93 16.18 12.49
N CYS A 79 4.43 17.21 11.81
CA CYS A 79 5.25 18.33 11.38
C CYS A 79 5.67 19.24 12.54
N GLU A 80 4.88 19.29 13.62
CA GLU A 80 5.30 20.02 14.82
C GLU A 80 6.47 19.32 15.52
N LEU A 81 6.54 17.99 15.48
CA LEU A 81 7.72 17.26 15.94
C LEU A 81 8.95 17.70 15.16
N VAL A 82 8.89 17.73 13.83
CA VAL A 82 10.04 18.13 12.99
C VAL A 82 10.47 19.56 13.31
N ARG A 83 9.51 20.48 13.46
CA ARG A 83 9.79 21.86 13.88
C ARG A 83 10.47 21.91 15.25
N LEU A 84 9.96 21.19 16.23
CA LEU A 84 10.50 21.18 17.61
C LEU A 84 11.86 20.49 17.69
N LYS A 85 12.12 19.45 16.89
CA LYS A 85 13.42 18.80 16.79
C LYS A 85 14.45 19.67 16.05
N GLY A 86 13.99 20.58 15.19
CA GLY A 86 14.83 21.55 14.47
C GLY A 86 15.78 20.93 13.43
N LYS A 87 15.60 19.63 13.12
CA LYS A 87 16.42 18.88 12.17
C LYS A 87 15.54 17.83 11.46
N PRO A 88 15.89 17.42 10.24
CA PRO A 88 15.18 16.35 9.56
C PRO A 88 15.28 15.04 10.35
N PRO A 89 14.24 14.20 10.30
CA PRO A 89 14.29 12.86 10.87
C PRO A 89 15.38 12.03 10.20
N THR A 90 15.92 11.06 10.94
CA THR A 90 16.86 10.08 10.39
C THR A 90 16.16 9.10 9.47
N ASP A 91 14.95 8.68 9.84
CA ASP A 91 14.13 7.78 9.03
C ASP A 91 12.64 8.03 9.33
N VAL A 92 11.79 7.77 8.34
CA VAL A 92 10.34 7.91 8.44
C VAL A 92 9.67 6.72 7.77
N LEU A 93 8.95 5.93 8.55
CA LEU A 93 8.13 4.83 8.05
C LEU A 93 6.67 5.25 8.09
N VAL A 94 6.05 5.38 6.92
CA VAL A 94 4.63 5.69 6.77
C VAL A 94 3.88 4.40 6.42
N GLY A 95 2.79 4.12 7.14
CA GLY A 95 1.93 2.98 6.88
C GLY A 95 0.48 3.25 7.26
N GLU A 96 -0.33 2.20 7.13
CA GLU A 96 -1.71 2.16 7.60
C GLU A 96 -1.85 1.02 8.59
N GLY A 97 -2.39 1.32 9.77
CA GLY A 97 -2.74 0.34 10.79
C GLY A 97 -4.23 0.31 11.06
N ARG A 98 -4.62 -0.34 12.16
CA ARG A 98 -6.05 -0.56 12.49
C ARG A 98 -6.82 0.74 12.71
N ALA A 99 -6.14 1.76 13.19
CA ALA A 99 -6.72 3.06 13.51
C ALA A 99 -6.64 4.06 12.34
N GLY A 100 -6.08 3.67 11.20
CA GLY A 100 -5.85 4.56 10.06
C GLY A 100 -4.36 4.77 9.81
N ARG A 101 -3.95 6.03 9.56
CA ARG A 101 -2.57 6.33 9.19
C ARG A 101 -1.64 6.22 10.39
N GLU A 102 -0.56 5.48 10.24
CA GLU A 102 0.48 5.32 11.26
C GLU A 102 1.83 5.78 10.72
N VAL A 103 2.57 6.55 11.53
CA VAL A 103 3.92 7.02 11.15
C VAL A 103 4.89 6.75 12.28
N GLN A 104 6.02 6.16 11.95
CA GLN A 104 7.15 5.99 12.86
C GLN A 104 8.28 6.92 12.42
N VAL A 105 8.69 7.82 13.31
CA VAL A 105 9.74 8.78 13.04
C VAL A 105 10.94 8.48 13.92
N LEU A 106 12.08 8.21 13.32
CA LEU A 106 13.34 7.95 14.00
C LEU A 106 14.21 9.20 14.04
N TYR A 107 14.71 9.53 15.22
CA TYR A 107 15.83 10.46 15.40
C TYR A 107 16.99 9.74 16.08
N ASN A 108 18.08 9.55 15.34
CA ASN A 108 19.36 9.11 15.91
C ASN A 108 20.14 10.34 16.36
N GLU A 109 20.39 10.45 17.67
CA GLU A 109 21.26 11.45 18.26
C GLU A 109 22.55 10.79 18.75
N PRO A 110 23.67 11.52 18.86
CA PRO A 110 24.88 10.98 19.45
C PRO A 110 24.61 10.46 20.87
N GLY A 111 24.62 9.13 21.04
CA GLY A 111 24.38 8.48 22.33
C GLY A 111 22.92 8.24 22.72
N ALA A 112 21.94 8.54 21.85
CA ALA A 112 20.53 8.24 22.11
C ALA A 112 19.75 8.00 20.81
N LYS A 113 18.74 7.12 20.86
CA LYS A 113 17.76 6.98 19.78
C LYS A 113 16.38 7.27 20.31
N GLU A 114 15.60 8.02 19.53
CA GLU A 114 14.21 8.35 19.84
C GLU A 114 13.32 7.92 18.68
N LEU A 115 12.32 7.10 18.99
CA LEU A 115 11.27 6.67 18.06
C LEU A 115 9.94 7.30 18.49
N TYR A 116 9.31 8.02 17.56
CA TYR A 116 8.04 8.69 17.76
C TYR A 116 6.97 7.99 16.94
N PHE A 117 5.88 7.58 17.58
CA PHE A 117 4.79 6.84 16.94
C PHE A 117 3.58 7.75 16.82
N PHE A 118 3.11 7.96 15.60
CA PHE A 118 1.93 8.76 15.31
C PHE A 118 0.80 7.87 14.84
N VAL A 119 -0.40 8.21 15.27
CA VAL A 119 -1.66 7.67 14.76
C VAL A 119 -2.50 8.86 14.32
N ASN A 120 -2.93 8.87 13.06
CA ASN A 120 -3.79 9.91 12.50
C ASN A 120 -3.26 11.34 12.76
N ASN A 121 -1.98 11.57 12.44
CA ASN A 121 -1.30 12.87 12.65
C ASN A 121 -1.26 13.36 14.10
N LYS A 122 -1.29 12.43 15.06
CA LYS A 122 -1.13 12.74 16.49
C LYS A 122 -0.10 11.82 17.12
N LEU A 123 0.85 12.43 17.84
CA LEU A 123 1.85 11.67 18.58
C LEU A 123 1.14 10.82 19.63
N ASP A 124 1.28 9.50 19.54
CA ASP A 124 0.72 8.54 20.47
C ASP A 124 1.69 8.27 21.61
N ARG A 125 2.93 7.91 21.26
CA ARG A 125 3.97 7.55 22.23
C ARG A 125 5.38 7.80 21.73
N ILE A 126 6.32 7.77 22.68
CA ILE A 126 7.74 8.00 22.48
C ILE A 126 8.50 6.82 23.08
N VAL A 127 9.42 6.23 22.31
CA VAL A 127 10.34 5.18 22.78
C VAL A 127 11.75 5.75 22.71
N LYS A 128 12.52 5.62 23.79
CA LYS A 128 13.90 6.11 23.90
C LYS A 128 14.82 4.97 24.32
N SER A 129 16.01 4.91 23.73
CA SER A 129 17.05 3.91 24.02
C SER A 129 18.45 4.48 23.92
#